data_AF-A0AAN8K797-F1
#
_entry.id   AF-A0AAN8K797-F1
#
_cell.length_a   1.000
_cell.length_b   1.000
_cell.length_c   1.000
_cell.angle_alpha   90.00
_cell.angle_beta   90.00
_cell.angle_gamma   90.00
#
_symmetry.space_group_name_H-M   'P 1'
#
loop_
_entity.id
_entity.type
_entity.pdbx_description
1 polymer ?
#
loop_
_entity_poly.entity_id
_entity_poly.type
_entity_poly.pdbx_seq_one_letter_code
_entity_poly.pdbx_strand_id
1 'polypeptide(L)'
;MAHVSQASYFQSLEDAIDRKNGYKVSELLSFKHPHVANPRLQLEHPDSQCQRFFDPPYDEVVAAHLRCCWCVANHDFIQACCCQAAVVQYPF
;
A
#
# COMPACT_ATOMS: atom_id res chain seq x y z
N MET A 1 0.47 -11.29 17.01
CA MET A 1 0.45 -10.09 16.14
C MET A 1 -1.01 -9.78 15.84
N ALA A 2 -1.49 -8.57 16.13
CA ALA A 2 -2.88 -8.23 15.87
C ALA A 2 -3.13 -8.27 14.35
N HIS A 3 -4.03 -9.15 13.90
CA HIS A 3 -4.43 -9.26 12.51
C HIS A 3 -5.26 -8.03 12.13
N VAL A 4 -4.59 -6.96 11.71
CA VAL A 4 -5.24 -5.74 11.17
C VAL A 4 -6.10 -6.15 9.97
N SER A 5 -7.35 -5.69 9.93
CA SER A 5 -8.22 -5.91 8.77
C SER A 5 -7.87 -4.90 7.67
N GLN A 6 -8.17 -5.23 6.41
CA GLN A 6 -7.93 -4.31 5.30
C GLN A 6 -8.64 -2.96 5.51
N ALA A 7 -9.90 -2.99 5.95
CA ALA A 7 -10.66 -1.77 6.24
C ALA A 7 -9.99 -0.92 7.33
N SER A 8 -9.49 -1.53 8.42
CA SER A 8 -8.80 -0.78 9.47
C SER A 8 -7.46 -0.20 9.01
N TYR A 9 -6.74 -0.90 8.12
CA TYR A 9 -5.52 -0.38 7.51
C TYR A 9 -5.84 0.82 6.60
N PHE A 10 -6.88 0.70 5.77
CA PHE A 10 -7.29 1.78 4.86
C PHE A 10 -7.73 3.03 5.62
N GLN A 11 -8.59 2.87 6.63
CA GLN A 11 -9.01 3.99 7.47
C GLN A 11 -7.83 4.66 8.18
N SER A 12 -6.88 3.87 8.71
CA SER A 12 -5.70 4.43 9.39
C SER A 12 -4.81 5.24 8.45
N LEU A 13 -4.72 4.83 7.19
CA LEU A 13 -3.94 5.53 6.19
C LEU A 13 -4.65 6.79 5.70
N GLU A 14 -5.96 6.72 5.43
CA GLU A 14 -6.79 7.87 5.06
C GLU A 14 -6.77 8.94 6.14
N ASP A 15 -6.97 8.56 7.40
CA ASP A 15 -6.88 9.49 8.54
C ASP A 15 -5.50 10.16 8.62
N ALA A 16 -4.43 9.46 8.25
CA ALA A 16 -3.09 10.02 8.24
C ALA A 16 -2.87 11.00 7.07
N ILE A 17 -3.45 10.70 5.90
CA ILE A 17 -3.45 11.56 4.71
C ILE A 17 -4.22 12.85 5.02
N ASP A 18 -5.46 12.75 5.50
CA ASP A 18 -6.33 13.89 5.83
C ASP A 18 -5.69 14.83 6.84
N ARG A 19 -5.03 14.26 7.84
CA ARG A 19 -4.32 15.02 8.88
C ARG A 19 -2.94 15.52 8.44
N LYS A 20 -2.55 15.27 7.18
CA LYS A 20 -1.24 15.62 6.61
C LYS A 20 -0.07 15.07 7.42
N ASN A 21 -0.25 13.90 8.04
CA ASN A 21 0.76 13.23 8.86
C ASN A 21 1.67 12.36 7.99
N GLY A 22 2.63 12.98 7.31
CA GLY A 22 3.57 12.28 6.43
C GLY A 22 4.41 11.19 7.11
N TYR A 23 4.69 11.31 8.40
CA TYR A 23 5.39 10.26 9.15
C TYR A 23 4.55 8.99 9.23
N LYS A 24 3.26 9.11 9.56
CA LYS A 24 2.37 7.96 9.66
C LYS A 24 2.07 7.34 8.28
N VAL A 25 1.88 8.19 7.26
CA VAL A 25 1.74 7.72 5.88
C VAL A 25 2.96 6.93 5.44
N SER A 26 4.17 7.47 5.64
CA SER A 26 5.41 6.78 5.26
C SER A 26 5.64 5.49 6.04
N GLU A 27 5.26 5.43 7.33
CA GLU A 27 5.29 4.19 8.11
C GLU A 27 4.33 3.13 7.55
N LEU A 28 3.08 3.50 7.26
CA LEU A 28 2.05 2.59 6.77
C LEU A 28 2.29 2.13 5.32
N LEU A 29 3.05 2.87 4.52
CA LEU A 29 3.49 2.48 3.17
C LEU A 29 4.91 1.88 3.16
N SER A 30 5.54 1.69 4.32
CA SER A 30 6.89 1.13 4.39
C SER A 30 6.88 -0.39 4.42
N PHE A 31 7.82 -1.00 3.70
CA PHE A 31 8.17 -2.41 3.85
C PHE A 31 8.79 -2.78 5.21
N LYS A 32 9.11 -1.78 6.04
CA LYS A 32 9.58 -2.00 7.42
C LYS A 32 8.44 -2.25 8.41
N HIS A 33 7.19 -1.92 8.06
CA HIS A 33 6.07 -2.12 8.95
C HIS A 33 5.56 -3.57 8.89
N PRO A 34 5.17 -4.20 10.03
CA PRO A 34 4.74 -5.61 10.06
C PRO A 34 3.53 -5.99 9.19
N HIS A 35 2.83 -5.01 8.61
CA HIS A 35 1.64 -5.24 7.79
C HIS A 35 1.99 -5.94 6.47
N VAL A 36 3.24 -5.84 6.00
CA VAL A 36 3.70 -6.46 4.74
C VAL A 36 3.57 -7.98 4.75
N ALA A 37 3.59 -8.58 5.94
CA ALA A 37 3.39 -10.01 6.14
C ALA A 37 1.92 -10.41 6.33
N ASN A 38 0.97 -9.47 6.26
CA ASN A 38 -0.45 -9.75 6.44
C ASN A 38 -1.07 -10.24 5.12
N PRO A 39 -1.52 -11.51 5.02
CA PRO A 39 -2.09 -12.03 3.79
C PRO A 39 -3.33 -11.27 3.30
N ARG A 40 -4.03 -10.56 4.20
CA ARG A 40 -5.20 -9.72 3.83
C ARG A 40 -4.82 -8.42 3.12
N LEU A 41 -3.55 -8.04 3.14
CA LEU A 41 -3.01 -6.84 2.49
C LEU A 41 -2.08 -7.20 1.31
N GLN A 42 -1.83 -8.49 1.10
CA GLN A 42 -1.10 -9.01 -0.05
C GLN A 42 -2.11 -9.25 -1.18
N LEU A 43 -2.43 -8.20 -1.94
CA LEU A 43 -3.48 -8.24 -2.97
C LEU A 43 -2.87 -8.15 -4.38
N GLU A 44 -3.22 -9.09 -5.26
CA GLU A 44 -2.75 -9.09 -6.66
C GLU A 44 -3.36 -7.96 -7.50
N HIS A 45 -4.66 -7.69 -7.29
CA HIS A 45 -5.44 -6.70 -8.05
C HIS A 45 -6.14 -5.69 -7.10
N PRO A 46 -5.40 -4.79 -6.42
CA PRO A 46 -5.96 -3.87 -5.42
C PRO A 46 -6.67 -2.64 -6.01
N ASP A 47 -6.52 -2.36 -7.30
CA ASP A 47 -6.83 -1.10 -7.97
C ASP A 47 -8.26 -0.62 -7.70
N SER A 48 -9.27 -1.45 -7.99
CA SER A 48 -10.67 -1.08 -7.79
C SER A 48 -11.06 -0.88 -6.33
N GLN A 49 -10.33 -1.49 -5.39
CA GLN A 49 -10.59 -1.33 -3.96
C GLN A 49 -9.97 -0.03 -3.45
N CYS A 50 -8.75 0.30 -3.92
CA CYS A 50 -8.06 1.54 -3.61
C CYS A 50 -8.78 2.75 -4.21
N GLN A 51 -9.18 2.71 -5.48
CA GLN A 51 -9.93 3.79 -6.15
C GLN A 51 -11.28 4.13 -5.51
N ARG A 52 -11.88 3.17 -4.79
CA ARG A 52 -13.14 3.40 -4.06
C ARG A 52 -12.92 4.06 -2.70
N PHE A 53 -11.70 4.03 -2.18
CA PHE A 53 -11.42 4.42 -0.80
C PHE A 53 -10.51 5.65 -0.70
N PHE A 54 -9.55 5.77 -1.60
CA PHE A 54 -8.57 6.85 -1.63
C PHE A 54 -8.79 7.73 -2.86
N ASP A 55 -8.53 9.02 -2.72
CA ASP A 55 -8.51 9.95 -3.86
C ASP A 55 -7.14 9.95 -4.55
N PRO A 56 -7.07 10.30 -5.86
CA PRO A 56 -5.80 10.50 -6.54
C PRO A 56 -4.92 11.58 -5.88
N PRO A 57 -3.60 11.35 -5.78
CA PRO A 57 -2.83 10.23 -6.33
C PRO A 57 -2.66 9.04 -5.35
N TYR A 58 -3.33 9.05 -4.19
CA TYR A 58 -3.09 8.06 -3.14
C TYR A 58 -3.64 6.68 -3.49
N ASP A 59 -4.72 6.61 -4.27
CA ASP A 59 -5.26 5.35 -4.78
C ASP A 59 -4.22 4.52 -5.54
N GLU A 60 -3.47 5.15 -6.45
CA GLU A 60 -2.41 4.52 -7.23
C GLU A 60 -1.23 4.09 -6.34
N VAL A 61 -0.82 4.96 -5.41
CA VAL A 61 0.29 4.69 -4.48
C VAL A 61 -0.04 3.49 -3.58
N VAL A 62 -1.24 3.46 -3.01
CA VAL A 62 -1.67 2.37 -2.13
C VAL A 62 -1.85 1.08 -2.92
N ALA A 63 -2.44 1.14 -4.12
CA ALA A 63 -2.61 -0.03 -4.97
C ALA A 63 -1.25 -0.66 -5.33
N ALA A 64 -0.30 0.14 -5.78
CA ALA A 64 1.04 -0.33 -6.09
C ALA A 64 1.76 -0.93 -4.86
N HIS A 65 1.60 -0.33 -3.68
CA HIS A 65 2.18 -0.86 -2.43
C HIS A 65 1.60 -2.23 -2.02
N LEU A 66 0.27 -2.40 -2.06
CA LEU A 66 -0.38 -3.67 -1.73
C LEU A 66 -0.05 -4.77 -2.74
N ARG A 67 0.02 -4.40 -4.03
CA ARG A 67 0.48 -5.31 -5.08
C ARG A 67 1.95 -5.70 -4.87
N CYS A 68 2.80 -4.75 -4.48
CA CYS A 68 4.18 -5.05 -4.14
C CYS A 68 4.28 -6.05 -2.99
N CYS A 69 3.45 -5.91 -1.95
CA CYS A 69 3.41 -6.86 -0.83
C CYS A 69 3.04 -8.27 -1.32
N TRP A 70 2.08 -8.39 -2.23
CA TRP A 70 1.72 -9.67 -2.86
C TRP A 70 2.86 -10.25 -3.69
N CYS A 71 3.52 -9.46 -4.54
CA CYS A 71 4.66 -9.91 -5.35
C CYS A 71 5.80 -10.45 -4.46
N VAL A 72 6.13 -9.73 -3.38
CA VAL A 72 7.14 -10.17 -2.41
C VAL A 72 6.74 -11.49 -1.74
N ALA A 73 5.48 -11.63 -1.33
CA ALA A 73 4.96 -12.86 -0.72
C ALA A 73 5.00 -14.07 -1.68
N ASN A 74 4.94 -13.83 -2.99
CA ASN A 74 5.00 -14.86 -4.04
C ASN A 74 6.39 -15.00 -4.68
N HIS A 75 7.42 -14.34 -4.12
CA HIS A 75 8.80 -14.33 -4.62
C HIS A 75 8.97 -13.76 -6.04
N ASP A 76 8.00 -12.98 -6.54
CA ASP A 76 8.14 -12.22 -7.78
C ASP A 76 8.81 -10.86 -7.50
N PHE A 77 10.12 -10.92 -7.25
CA PHE A 77 10.89 -9.73 -6.86
C PHE A 77 11.08 -8.74 -8.01
N ILE A 78 10.95 -9.19 -9.27
CA ILE A 78 11.03 -8.30 -10.44
C ILE A 78 9.78 -7.41 -10.45
N GLN A 79 8.58 -8.00 -10.35
CA GLN A 79 7.36 -7.19 -10.30
C GLN A 79 7.23 -6.37 -9.03
N ALA A 80 7.72 -6.88 -7.89
CA ALA A 80 7.82 -6.07 -6.67
C ALA A 80 8.64 -4.78 -6.90
N CYS A 81 9.79 -4.90 -7.58
CA CYS A 81 10.62 -3.75 -7.92
C CYS A 81 9.88 -2.76 -8.85
N CYS A 82 9.18 -3.27 -9.87
CA CYS A 82 8.35 -2.43 -10.76
C CYS A 82 7.25 -1.68 -10.00
N CYS A 83 6.57 -2.34 -9.07
CA CYS A 83 5.55 -1.70 -8.23
C CYS A 83 6.14 -0.58 -7.36
N GLN A 84 7.32 -0.79 -6.75
CA GLN A 84 7.99 0.26 -5.98
C GLN A 84 8.48 1.41 -6.85
N ALA A 85 8.96 1.14 -8.06
CA ALA A 85 9.38 2.19 -8.98
C ALA A 85 8.20 3.08 -9.41
N ALA A 86 7.02 2.49 -9.64
CA ALA A 86 5.82 3.22 -10.04
C ALA A 86 5.40 4.30 -9.04
N VAL A 87 5.61 4.08 -7.73
CA VAL A 87 5.24 5.06 -6.68
C VAL A 87 6.30 6.14 -6.43
N VAL A 88 7.54 5.94 -6.90
CA VAL A 88 8.65 6.90 -6.75
C VAL A 88 8.83 7.76 -8.01
N GLN A 89 8.50 7.20 -9.18
CA GLN A 89 8.68 7.83 -10.49
C GLN A 89 7.31 8.23 -11.07
N TYR A 90 6.62 9.18 -10.45
CA TYR A 90 5.48 9.84 -11.11
C TYR A 90 6.02 10.58 -12.36
N PRO A 91 5.37 10.49 -13.54
CA PRO A 91 5.91 11.06 -14.77
C PRO A 91 6.04 12.59 -14.65
N PHE A 92 7.23 13.09 -14.97
CA PHE A 92 7.49 14.51 -15.27
C PHE A 92 6.98 14.86 -16.67
#